data_AF-A0A0S8HI53-F1
#
_entry.id   AF-A0A0S8HI53-F1
#
_cell.length_a   1.000
_cell.length_b   1.000
_cell.length_c   1.000
_cell.angle_alpha   90.00
_cell.angle_beta   90.00
_cell.angle_gamma   90.00
#
_symmetry.space_group_name_H-M   'P 1'
#
loop_
_entity.id
_entity.type
_entity.pdbx_description
1 polymer ?
#
loop_
_entity_poly.entity_id
_entity_poly.type
_entity_poly.pdbx_seq_one_letter_code
_entity_poly.pdbx_strand_id
1 'polypeptide(L)'
;MSIGWIYPIGILISYIFSIIEYGLRSYLVKSGHDLEGIPFVTIFLVSLFFIVLGIIQLFKYKNWIYPVLGFLIGLTTFQISFILTGYGDILKFTYFGSFFIIILFVIINWNSFYSHEKFEANSRRLFRLASERIYETDDGFTERPFVAGRFECSRDELLGFVRFLHGSYVIRPFYYESYTDLAFSMNTSLVVIREATEVSHIRFNYDGSITVRISEKDYRDYRERFSFDQLCTSMAMVFIRFLEYYKSGLESRIITELKSAK
;
A
#
# COMPACT_ATOMS: atom_id res chain seq x y z
N MET A 1 -9.68 3.39 2.52
CA MET A 1 -10.14 2.91 1.19
C MET A 1 -8.95 2.21 0.54
N SER A 2 -9.09 0.97 0.05
CA SER A 2 -7.96 0.27 -0.62
C SER A 2 -7.60 0.99 -1.91
N ILE A 3 -6.30 1.13 -2.20
CA ILE A 3 -5.75 1.77 -3.41
C ILE A 3 -6.32 1.15 -4.69
N GLY A 4 -6.66 -0.14 -4.66
CA GLY A 4 -7.26 -0.86 -5.78
C GLY A 4 -8.58 -0.26 -6.29
N TRP A 5 -9.28 0.54 -5.48
CA TRP A 5 -10.56 1.17 -5.87
C TRP A 5 -10.43 2.58 -6.42
N ILE A 6 -9.36 3.30 -6.09
CA ILE A 6 -9.20 4.72 -6.48
C ILE A 6 -8.98 4.84 -7.99
N TYR A 7 -8.16 3.96 -8.57
CA TYR A 7 -7.87 3.98 -10.01
C TYR A 7 -9.09 3.62 -10.87
N PRO A 8 -9.83 2.51 -10.63
CA PRO A 8 -11.01 2.18 -11.42
C PRO A 8 -12.11 3.25 -11.34
N ILE A 9 -12.33 3.83 -10.15
CA ILE A 9 -13.32 4.89 -9.96
C ILE A 9 -12.88 6.15 -10.70
N GLY A 10 -11.61 6.56 -10.57
CA GLY A 10 -11.06 7.71 -11.29
C GLY A 10 -11.14 7.55 -12.81
N ILE A 11 -10.81 6.36 -13.32
CA ILE A 11 -10.92 6.00 -14.74
C ILE A 11 -12.38 6.09 -15.20
N LEU A 12 -13.32 5.48 -14.47
CA LEU A 12 -14.73 5.49 -14.87
C LEU A 12 -15.32 6.91 -14.87
N ILE A 13 -15.07 7.69 -13.82
CA ILE A 13 -15.51 9.09 -13.72
C ILE A 13 -14.92 9.92 -14.87
N SER A 14 -13.66 9.67 -15.23
CA SER A 14 -13.01 10.40 -16.33
C SER A 14 -13.62 10.12 -17.70
N TYR A 15 -14.02 8.88 -17.97
CA TYR A 15 -14.70 8.53 -19.22
C TYR A 15 -16.08 9.18 -19.29
N ILE A 16 -16.82 9.20 -18.18
CA ILE A 16 -18.13 9.87 -18.10
C ILE A 16 -17.98 11.36 -18.43
N PHE A 17 -17.04 12.07 -17.79
CA PHE A 17 -16.81 13.49 -18.07
C PHE A 17 -16.37 13.75 -19.52
N SER A 18 -15.54 12.86 -20.09
CA SER A 18 -15.07 13.00 -21.47
C SER A 18 -16.20 12.83 -22.49
N ILE A 19 -17.12 11.87 -22.26
CA ILE A 19 -18.31 11.68 -23.10
C ILE A 19 -19.24 12.89 -23.02
N ILE A 20 -19.42 13.45 -21.81
CA ILE A 20 -20.25 14.65 -21.61
C ILE A 20 -19.63 15.86 -22.32
N GLU A 21 -18.31 16.10 -22.18
CA GLU A 21 -17.63 17.22 -22.85
C GLU A 21 -17.74 17.07 -24.38
N TYR A 22 -17.58 15.85 -24.91
CA TYR A 22 -17.75 15.57 -26.33
C TYR A 22 -19.16 15.90 -26.83
N GLY A 23 -20.20 15.46 -26.10
CA GLY A 23 -21.59 15.75 -26.43
C GLY A 23 -21.90 17.25 -26.39
N LEU A 24 -21.43 17.96 -25.35
CA LEU A 24 -21.63 19.40 -25.19
C LEU A 24 -20.97 20.18 -26.32
N ARG A 25 -19.72 19.86 -26.68
CA ARG A 25 -19.01 20.50 -27.79
C ARG A 25 -19.68 20.22 -29.13
N SER A 26 -20.11 18.99 -29.38
CA SER A 26 -20.85 18.67 -30.61
C SER A 26 -22.15 19.48 -30.73
N TYR A 27 -22.85 19.69 -29.62
CA TYR A 27 -24.03 20.55 -29.58
C TYR A 27 -23.67 22.02 -29.86
N LEU A 28 -22.66 22.57 -29.18
CA LEU A 28 -22.24 23.97 -29.33
C LEU A 28 -21.71 24.30 -30.74
N VAL A 29 -20.95 23.38 -31.35
CA VAL A 29 -20.49 23.52 -32.74
C VAL A 29 -21.69 23.51 -33.71
N LYS A 30 -22.69 22.63 -33.50
CA LYS A 30 -23.93 22.65 -34.29
C LYS A 30 -24.73 23.94 -34.09
N SER A 31 -24.64 24.57 -32.92
CA SER A 31 -25.26 25.86 -32.62
C SER A 31 -24.48 27.07 -33.17
N GLY A 32 -23.39 26.85 -33.91
CA GLY A 32 -22.63 27.92 -34.58
C GLY A 32 -21.54 28.58 -33.73
N HIS A 33 -21.18 27.99 -32.58
CA HIS A 33 -20.03 28.44 -31.80
C HIS A 33 -18.73 27.82 -32.32
N ASP A 34 -17.73 28.65 -32.62
CA ASP A 34 -16.39 28.19 -32.97
C ASP A 34 -15.66 27.70 -31.72
N LEU A 35 -15.53 26.38 -31.60
CA LEU A 35 -14.78 25.69 -30.56
C LEU A 35 -13.61 24.94 -31.20
N GLU A 36 -12.69 25.68 -31.81
CA GLU A 36 -11.39 25.14 -32.22
C GLU A 36 -10.46 25.09 -31.01
N GLY A 37 -10.19 23.89 -30.49
CA GLY A 37 -9.25 23.75 -29.38
C GLY A 37 -9.09 22.32 -28.87
N ILE A 38 -7.88 21.79 -29.05
CA ILE A 38 -7.35 20.57 -28.43
C ILE A 38 -6.32 21.03 -27.38
N PRO A 39 -6.16 20.35 -26.24
CA PRO A 39 -6.91 19.16 -25.78
C PRO A 39 -8.28 19.49 -25.19
N PHE A 40 -9.16 18.48 -25.12
CA PHE A 40 -10.37 18.54 -24.29
C PHE A 40 -9.95 18.79 -22.85
N VAL A 41 -10.57 19.78 -22.20
CA VAL A 41 -10.13 20.24 -20.88
C VAL A 41 -10.27 19.12 -19.85
N THR A 42 -11.34 18.30 -19.95
CA THR A 42 -11.53 17.17 -19.03
C THR A 42 -10.46 16.10 -19.24
N ILE A 43 -10.09 15.77 -20.47
CA ILE A 43 -9.07 14.74 -20.74
C ILE A 43 -7.71 15.17 -20.21
N PHE A 44 -7.36 16.45 -20.38
CA PHE A 44 -6.14 17.01 -19.82
C PHE A 44 -6.13 16.95 -18.28
N LEU A 45 -7.22 17.37 -17.63
CA LEU A 45 -7.34 17.32 -16.17
C LEU A 45 -7.26 15.89 -15.62
N VAL A 46 -7.87 14.93 -16.32
CA VAL A 46 -7.82 13.51 -15.96
C VAL A 46 -6.41 12.95 -16.11
N SER A 47 -5.73 13.27 -17.21
CA SER A 47 -4.34 12.87 -17.41
C SER A 47 -3.45 13.38 -16.27
N LEU A 48 -3.59 14.67 -15.93
CA LEU A 48 -2.87 15.30 -14.82
C LEU A 48 -3.20 14.63 -13.49
N PHE A 49 -4.47 14.29 -13.25
CA PHE A 49 -4.90 13.58 -12.05
C PHE A 49 -4.17 12.25 -11.87
N PHE A 50 -4.02 11.42 -12.91
CA PHE A 50 -3.28 10.16 -12.81
C PHE A 50 -1.80 10.35 -12.51
N ILE A 51 -1.17 11.36 -13.11
CA ILE A 51 0.24 11.71 -12.85
C ILE A 51 0.41 12.16 -11.40
N VAL A 52 -0.46 13.07 -10.92
CA VAL A 52 -0.45 13.58 -9.55
C VAL A 52 -0.68 12.45 -8.54
N LEU A 53 -1.64 11.55 -8.79
CA LEU A 53 -1.84 10.37 -7.95
C LEU A 53 -0.60 9.49 -7.89
N GLY A 54 0.07 9.25 -9.02
CA GLY A 54 1.33 8.50 -9.06
C GLY A 54 2.43 9.14 -8.21
N ILE A 55 2.56 10.48 -8.26
CA ILE A 55 3.50 11.25 -7.45
C ILE A 55 3.16 11.18 -5.96
N ILE A 56 1.88 11.39 -5.59
CA ILE A 56 1.44 11.26 -4.20
C ILE A 56 1.75 9.87 -3.65
N GLN A 57 1.56 8.82 -4.46
CA GLN A 57 1.87 7.45 -4.08
C GLN A 57 3.37 7.18 -3.96
N LEU A 58 4.21 7.86 -4.74
CA LEU A 58 5.66 7.82 -4.54
C LEU A 58 6.04 8.32 -3.15
N PHE A 59 5.49 9.47 -2.72
CA PHE A 59 5.79 10.03 -1.41
C PHE A 59 5.23 9.19 -0.27
N LYS A 60 4.06 8.58 -0.48
CA LYS A 60 3.44 7.70 0.52
C LYS A 60 4.22 6.39 0.65
N TYR A 61 4.26 5.58 -0.41
CA TYR A 61 4.75 4.20 -0.35
C TYR A 61 6.24 4.04 -0.63
N LYS A 62 6.92 5.10 -1.09
CA LYS A 62 8.31 5.09 -1.58
C LYS A 62 8.58 4.07 -2.68
N ASN A 63 7.53 3.64 -3.40
CA ASN A 63 7.63 2.65 -4.46
C ASN A 63 7.52 3.34 -5.82
N TRP A 64 8.56 3.22 -6.63
CA TRP A 64 8.69 3.85 -7.96
C TRP A 64 7.71 3.27 -9.00
N ILE A 65 7.16 2.10 -8.76
CA ILE A 65 6.23 1.45 -9.69
C ILE A 65 4.96 2.31 -9.87
N TYR A 66 4.47 2.93 -8.80
CA TYR A 66 3.25 3.76 -8.82
C TYR A 66 3.36 5.04 -9.64
N PRO A 67 4.41 5.89 -9.50
CA PRO A 67 4.56 7.07 -10.35
C PRO A 67 4.78 6.69 -11.82
N VAL A 68 5.50 5.60 -12.11
CA VAL A 68 5.66 5.13 -13.50
C VAL A 68 4.32 4.70 -14.09
N LEU A 69 3.53 3.91 -13.34
CA LEU A 69 2.19 3.53 -13.78
C LEU A 69 1.28 4.74 -13.97
N GLY A 70 1.27 5.69 -13.02
CA GLY A 70 0.50 6.92 -13.11
C GLY A 70 0.89 7.78 -14.31
N PHE A 71 2.18 7.86 -14.63
CA PHE A 71 2.68 8.55 -15.81
C PHE A 71 2.27 7.85 -17.11
N LEU A 72 2.42 6.53 -17.21
CA LEU A 72 2.02 5.77 -18.39
C LEU A 72 0.51 5.89 -18.66
N ILE A 73 -0.32 5.74 -17.62
CA ILE A 73 -1.78 5.91 -17.73
C ILE A 73 -2.10 7.36 -18.12
N GLY A 74 -1.53 8.35 -17.42
CA GLY A 74 -1.77 9.76 -17.70
C GLY A 74 -1.40 10.15 -19.13
N LEU A 75 -0.23 9.71 -19.63
CA LEU A 75 0.20 9.97 -21.00
C LEU A 75 -0.74 9.32 -22.02
N THR A 76 -1.14 8.06 -21.78
CA THR A 76 -2.06 7.35 -22.67
C THR A 76 -3.44 8.02 -22.69
N THR A 77 -3.93 8.51 -21.54
CA THR A 77 -5.17 9.28 -21.45
C THR A 77 -5.07 10.59 -22.22
N PHE A 78 -3.95 11.32 -22.12
CA PHE A 78 -3.75 12.54 -22.88
C PHE A 78 -3.77 12.30 -24.40
N GLN A 79 -3.15 11.21 -24.86
CA GLN A 79 -3.11 10.81 -26.27
C GLN A 79 -4.51 10.58 -26.89
N ILE A 80 -5.51 10.19 -26.09
CA ILE A 80 -6.91 10.01 -26.56
C ILE A 80 -7.45 11.30 -27.19
N SER A 81 -7.09 12.48 -26.66
CA SER A 81 -7.54 13.77 -27.19
C SER A 81 -7.21 13.93 -28.67
N PHE A 82 -6.04 13.45 -29.10
CA PHE A 82 -5.58 13.61 -30.49
C PHE A 82 -6.20 12.57 -31.43
N ILE A 83 -6.48 11.36 -30.93
CA ILE A 83 -7.17 10.30 -31.67
C ILE A 83 -8.59 10.73 -32.03
N LEU A 84 -9.33 11.28 -31.06
CA LEU A 84 -10.72 11.72 -31.28
C LEU A 84 -10.83 12.82 -32.34
N THR A 85 -9.80 13.66 -32.47
CA THR A 85 -9.74 14.73 -33.46
C THR A 85 -9.15 14.31 -34.81
N GLY A 86 -8.85 13.03 -35.01
CA GLY A 86 -8.40 12.51 -36.30
C GLY A 86 -6.96 12.87 -36.69
N TYR A 87 -6.11 13.30 -35.75
CA TYR A 87 -4.72 13.62 -36.04
C TYR A 87 -3.91 12.34 -36.33
N GLY A 88 -3.08 12.42 -37.39
CA GLY A 88 -2.05 11.50 -37.91
C GLY A 88 -1.94 10.05 -37.38
N ASP A 89 -1.77 9.10 -38.30
CA ASP A 89 -1.65 7.66 -37.98
C ASP A 89 -0.49 7.31 -37.03
N ILE A 90 0.56 8.15 -36.98
CA ILE A 90 1.66 8.03 -36.02
C ILE A 90 1.15 8.11 -34.57
N LEU A 91 0.22 9.03 -34.27
CA LEU A 91 -0.31 9.19 -32.91
C LEU A 91 -1.15 7.98 -32.49
N LYS A 92 -1.95 7.43 -33.41
CA LYS A 92 -2.69 6.17 -33.17
C LYS A 92 -1.73 5.02 -32.85
N PHE A 93 -0.66 4.88 -33.64
CA PHE A 93 0.36 3.85 -33.39
C PHE A 93 1.02 4.02 -32.02
N THR A 94 1.40 5.25 -31.64
CA THR A 94 1.98 5.51 -30.31
C THR A 94 1.02 5.18 -29.17
N TYR A 95 -0.28 5.47 -29.31
CA TYR A 95 -1.29 5.12 -28.31
C TYR A 95 -1.43 3.61 -28.11
N PHE A 96 -1.54 2.85 -29.20
CA PHE A 96 -1.60 1.39 -29.11
C PHE A 96 -0.31 0.83 -28.49
N GLY A 97 0.85 1.36 -28.87
CA GLY A 97 2.13 1.03 -28.24
C GLY A 97 2.12 1.29 -26.73
N SER A 98 1.68 2.47 -26.29
CA SER A 98 1.55 2.82 -24.86
C SER A 98 0.64 1.84 -24.12
N PHE A 99 -0.48 1.43 -24.72
CA PHE A 99 -1.41 0.47 -24.13
C PHE A 99 -0.75 -0.90 -23.90
N PHE A 100 -0.01 -1.42 -24.89
CA PHE A 100 0.76 -2.65 -24.73
C PHE A 100 1.85 -2.52 -23.66
N ILE A 101 2.54 -1.38 -23.60
CA ILE A 101 3.55 -1.10 -22.57
C ILE A 101 2.93 -1.11 -21.18
N ILE A 102 1.74 -0.53 -20.99
CA ILE A 102 1.02 -0.56 -19.71
C ILE A 102 0.71 -2.00 -19.30
N ILE A 103 0.14 -2.80 -20.21
CA ILE A 103 -0.19 -4.21 -19.91
C ILE A 103 1.07 -4.98 -19.52
N LEU A 104 2.15 -4.84 -20.30
CA LEU A 104 3.41 -5.50 -20.04
C LEU A 104 4.00 -5.05 -18.69
N PHE A 105 3.96 -3.75 -18.40
CA PHE A 105 4.43 -3.18 -17.14
C PHE A 105 3.66 -3.75 -15.94
N VAL A 106 2.33 -3.87 -16.04
CA VAL A 106 1.49 -4.47 -15.00
C VAL A 106 1.82 -5.95 -14.80
N ILE A 107 1.99 -6.72 -15.87
CA ILE A 107 2.32 -8.15 -15.80
C ILE A 107 3.69 -8.36 -15.13
N ILE A 108 4.72 -7.61 -15.55
CA ILE A 108 6.08 -7.71 -15.00
C ILE A 108 6.09 -7.36 -13.50
N ASN A 109 5.32 -6.34 -13.10
CA ASN A 109 5.29 -5.87 -11.72
C ASN A 109 4.17 -6.49 -10.87
N TRP A 110 3.45 -7.49 -11.38
CA TRP A 110 2.28 -8.08 -10.72
C TRP A 110 2.58 -8.55 -9.29
N ASN A 111 3.71 -9.23 -9.11
CA ASN A 111 4.11 -9.74 -7.79
C ASN A 111 4.33 -8.59 -6.78
N SER A 112 4.90 -7.46 -7.22
CA SER A 112 5.08 -6.30 -6.35
C SER A 112 3.76 -5.67 -5.94
N PHE A 113 2.80 -5.55 -6.87
CA PHE A 113 1.46 -5.02 -6.55
C PHE A 113 0.73 -5.94 -5.56
N TYR A 114 0.71 -7.24 -5.87
CA TYR A 114 0.04 -8.24 -5.04
C TYR A 114 0.63 -8.30 -3.64
N SER A 115 1.96 -8.36 -3.53
CA SER A 115 2.66 -8.40 -2.25
C SER A 115 2.39 -7.15 -1.44
N HIS A 116 2.47 -5.96 -2.06
CA HIS A 116 2.22 -4.70 -1.38
C HIS A 116 0.81 -4.64 -0.79
N GLU A 117 -0.22 -4.95 -1.58
CA GLU A 117 -1.60 -4.91 -1.11
C GLU A 117 -1.85 -5.89 0.03
N LYS A 118 -1.29 -7.10 -0.05
CA LYS A 118 -1.40 -8.11 1.02
C LYS A 118 -0.71 -7.67 2.30
N PHE A 119 0.53 -7.18 2.21
CA PHE A 119 1.27 -6.70 3.38
C PHE A 119 0.57 -5.51 4.04
N GLU A 120 0.10 -4.54 3.26
CA GLU A 120 -0.61 -3.36 3.78
C GLU A 120 -1.93 -3.77 4.46
N ALA A 121 -2.72 -4.64 3.82
CA ALA A 121 -3.98 -5.11 4.37
C ALA A 121 -3.80 -5.89 5.68
N ASN A 122 -2.79 -6.77 5.75
CA ASN A 122 -2.48 -7.52 6.96
C ASN A 122 -1.87 -6.63 8.04
N SER A 123 -1.03 -5.64 7.69
CA SER A 123 -0.51 -4.67 8.66
C SER A 123 -1.63 -3.87 9.31
N ARG A 124 -2.63 -3.42 8.53
CA ARG A 124 -3.83 -2.76 9.09
C ARG A 124 -4.60 -3.64 10.06
N ARG A 125 -4.79 -4.91 9.72
CA ARG A 125 -5.44 -5.90 10.60
C ARG A 125 -4.65 -6.12 11.88
N LEU A 126 -3.34 -6.17 11.78
CA LEU A 126 -2.44 -6.33 12.91
C LEU A 126 -2.54 -5.14 13.88
N PHE A 127 -2.53 -3.90 13.37
CA PHE A 127 -2.75 -2.70 14.19
C PHE A 127 -4.13 -2.69 14.86
N ARG A 128 -5.19 -3.10 14.15
CA ARG A 128 -6.54 -3.25 14.73
C ARG A 128 -6.59 -4.28 15.83
N LEU A 129 -6.02 -5.47 15.60
CA LEU A 129 -5.97 -6.53 16.59
C LEU A 129 -5.18 -6.11 17.84
N ALA A 130 -4.11 -5.33 17.67
CA ALA A 130 -3.37 -4.76 18.77
C ALA A 130 -4.20 -3.70 19.53
N SER A 131 -5.08 -2.96 18.87
CA SER A 131 -5.85 -1.92 19.55
C SER A 131 -7.09 -2.40 20.27
N GLU A 132 -7.69 -3.53 19.89
CA GLU A 132 -8.89 -4.10 20.54
C GLU A 132 -8.74 -4.28 22.06
N ARG A 133 -7.50 -4.33 22.56
CA ARG A 133 -7.17 -4.55 23.98
C ARG A 133 -6.76 -3.28 24.73
N ILE A 134 -6.89 -2.12 24.11
CA ILE A 134 -6.46 -0.84 24.69
C ILE A 134 -7.70 -0.03 25.07
N TYR A 135 -7.75 0.43 26.33
CA TYR A 135 -8.89 1.17 26.88
C TYR A 135 -8.56 2.64 27.20
N GLU A 136 -7.28 3.01 27.28
CA GLU A 136 -6.85 4.36 27.68
C GLU A 136 -6.24 5.14 26.50
N THR A 137 -6.62 6.41 26.43
CA THR A 137 -6.10 7.37 25.46
C THR A 137 -5.20 8.36 26.18
N ASP A 138 -3.89 8.28 25.97
CA ASP A 138 -2.94 9.27 26.46
C ASP A 138 -1.91 9.57 25.35
N ASP A 139 -1.64 10.84 25.08
CA ASP A 139 -0.90 11.27 23.88
C ASP A 139 0.62 11.39 24.21
N GLY A 140 1.27 10.22 24.35
CA GLY A 140 2.67 10.08 24.78
C GLY A 140 3.59 9.42 23.75
N PHE A 141 3.47 9.74 22.45
CA PHE A 141 4.26 9.09 21.40
C PHE A 141 5.78 9.26 21.60
N THR A 142 6.54 8.15 21.46
CA THR A 142 8.00 8.19 21.34
C THR A 142 8.49 7.23 20.26
N GLU A 143 9.44 7.59 19.41
CA GLU A 143 9.92 6.68 18.35
C GLU A 143 10.91 5.61 18.88
N ARG A 144 11.11 5.53 20.20
CA ARG A 144 12.11 4.66 20.82
C ARG A 144 11.62 3.21 20.83
N PRO A 145 12.52 2.23 20.65
CA PRO A 145 12.16 0.82 20.81
C PRO A 145 11.68 0.53 22.25
N PHE A 146 10.53 -0.12 22.37
CA PHE A 146 9.89 -0.48 23.63
C PHE A 146 10.13 -1.96 23.97
N VAL A 147 10.68 -2.23 25.16
CA VAL A 147 10.93 -3.60 25.62
C VAL A 147 9.64 -4.18 26.18
N ALA A 148 9.06 -5.16 25.49
CA ALA A 148 7.67 -5.56 25.70
C ALA A 148 7.51 -6.95 26.35
N GLY A 149 8.61 -7.64 26.66
CA GLY A 149 8.55 -8.91 27.38
C GLY A 149 9.69 -9.87 27.04
N ARG A 150 9.55 -11.10 27.55
CA ARG A 150 10.42 -12.24 27.24
C ARG A 150 9.60 -13.40 26.67
N PHE A 151 10.23 -14.22 25.85
CA PHE A 151 9.63 -15.43 25.28
C PHE A 151 10.61 -16.60 25.37
N GLU A 152 10.08 -17.81 25.53
CA GLU A 152 10.85 -19.04 25.53
C GLU A 152 10.64 -19.78 24.20
N CYS A 153 11.63 -19.70 23.33
CA CYS A 153 11.58 -20.32 22.00
C CYS A 153 12.99 -20.63 21.52
N SER A 154 13.17 -21.78 20.89
CA SER A 154 14.42 -22.09 20.21
C SER A 154 14.59 -21.23 18.95
N ARG A 155 15.82 -21.08 18.48
CA ARG A 155 16.12 -20.35 17.24
C ARG A 155 15.37 -20.95 16.04
N ASP A 156 15.31 -22.28 15.94
CA ASP A 156 14.69 -22.96 14.80
C ASP A 156 13.16 -22.78 14.78
N GLU A 157 12.50 -22.86 15.94
CA GLU A 157 11.07 -22.56 16.07
C GLU A 157 10.77 -21.10 15.68
N LEU A 158 11.59 -20.15 16.13
CA LEU A 158 11.45 -18.74 15.76
C LEU A 158 11.60 -18.55 14.25
N LEU A 159 12.61 -19.17 13.62
CA LEU A 159 12.82 -19.07 12.17
C LEU A 159 11.67 -19.72 11.38
N GLY A 160 11.11 -20.84 11.87
CA GLY A 160 9.92 -21.46 11.31
C GLY A 160 8.70 -20.53 11.36
N PHE A 161 8.45 -19.93 12.53
CA PHE A 161 7.39 -18.95 12.73
C PHE A 161 7.53 -17.74 11.80
N VAL A 162 8.75 -17.19 11.70
CA VAL A 162 9.06 -16.07 10.81
C VAL A 162 8.77 -16.42 9.36
N ARG A 163 9.16 -17.61 8.90
CA ARG A 163 8.90 -18.09 7.54
C ARG A 163 7.40 -18.24 7.27
N PHE A 164 6.65 -18.75 8.25
CA PHE A 164 5.19 -18.86 8.15
C PHE A 164 4.52 -17.48 8.01
N LEU A 165 4.89 -16.52 8.86
CA LEU A 165 4.32 -15.17 8.80
C LEU A 165 4.68 -14.45 7.48
N HIS A 166 5.92 -14.63 7.00
CA HIS A 166 6.35 -14.09 5.71
C HIS A 166 5.57 -14.71 4.54
N GLY A 167 5.43 -16.04 4.50
CA GLY A 167 4.66 -16.74 3.47
C GLY A 167 3.18 -16.36 3.46
N SER A 168 2.66 -15.93 4.62
CA SER A 168 1.28 -15.44 4.78
C SER A 168 1.12 -13.93 4.51
N TYR A 169 2.18 -13.25 4.09
CA TYR A 169 2.23 -11.79 3.87
C TYR A 169 1.85 -10.96 5.10
N VAL A 170 2.16 -11.44 6.32
CA VAL A 170 1.89 -10.70 7.55
C VAL A 170 3.02 -9.72 7.85
N ILE A 171 4.26 -10.14 7.62
CA ILE A 171 5.48 -9.38 7.91
C ILE A 171 6.53 -9.60 6.82
N ARG A 172 7.50 -8.69 6.72
CA ARG A 172 8.75 -8.93 6.01
C ARG A 172 9.89 -9.16 7.01
N PRO A 173 10.62 -10.29 6.94
CA PRO A 173 11.66 -10.59 7.88
C PRO A 173 13.02 -10.01 7.47
N PHE A 174 13.80 -9.62 8.47
CA PHE A 174 15.21 -9.25 8.35
C PHE A 174 16.01 -10.04 9.38
N TYR A 175 16.97 -10.82 8.89
CA TYR A 175 17.75 -11.72 9.72
C TYR A 175 19.10 -11.08 10.05
N TYR A 176 19.43 -11.05 11.34
CA TYR A 176 20.72 -10.59 11.85
C TYR A 176 21.35 -11.71 12.68
N GLU A 177 22.60 -11.53 13.10
CA GLU A 177 23.34 -12.57 13.84
C GLU A 177 22.75 -12.86 15.22
N SER A 178 22.25 -11.83 15.91
CA SER A 178 21.75 -11.93 17.30
C SER A 178 20.24 -11.80 17.44
N TYR A 179 19.53 -11.45 16.37
CA TYR A 179 18.09 -11.19 16.41
C TYR A 179 17.45 -11.27 15.02
N THR A 180 16.13 -11.32 14.98
CA THR A 180 15.33 -11.24 13.77
C THR A 180 14.33 -10.10 13.90
N ASP A 181 14.30 -9.18 12.93
CA ASP A 181 13.28 -8.13 12.87
C ASP A 181 12.14 -8.54 11.94
N LEU A 182 10.91 -8.34 12.40
CA LEU A 182 9.66 -8.60 11.68
C LEU A 182 9.04 -7.25 11.33
N ALA A 183 9.25 -6.78 10.10
CA ALA A 183 8.77 -5.48 9.65
C ALA A 183 7.31 -5.55 9.17
N PHE A 184 6.53 -4.52 9.52
CA PHE A 184 5.15 -4.31 9.06
C PHE A 184 4.87 -2.81 8.92
N SER A 185 3.99 -2.41 7.99
CA SER A 185 3.66 -1.00 7.80
C SER A 185 2.34 -0.85 7.05
N MET A 186 1.58 0.19 7.40
CA MET A 186 0.37 0.58 6.67
C MET A 186 0.66 1.59 5.56
N ASN A 187 1.82 2.23 5.61
CA ASN A 187 2.11 3.41 4.81
C ASN A 187 3.36 3.31 3.95
N THR A 188 4.29 2.43 4.29
CA THR A 188 5.49 2.19 3.49
C THR A 188 5.41 0.81 2.85
N SER A 189 5.76 0.70 1.58
CA SER A 189 5.78 -0.60 0.92
C SER A 189 6.86 -1.50 1.52
N LEU A 190 6.46 -2.62 2.11
CA LEU A 190 7.42 -3.59 2.61
C LEU A 190 8.26 -4.22 1.51
N VAL A 191 7.91 -4.08 0.23
CA VAL A 191 8.70 -4.64 -0.89
C VAL A 191 9.97 -3.83 -1.17
N VAL A 192 9.98 -2.53 -0.85
CA VAL A 192 11.07 -1.61 -1.25
C VAL A 192 12.03 -1.25 -0.13
N ILE A 193 11.66 -1.49 1.13
CA ILE A 193 12.52 -1.24 2.29
C ILE A 193 13.80 -2.09 2.22
N ARG A 194 14.91 -1.54 2.69
CA ARG A 194 16.21 -2.21 2.78
C ARG A 194 16.49 -2.71 4.18
N GLU A 195 15.97 -2.01 5.18
CA GLU A 195 16.13 -2.34 6.58
C GLU A 195 14.78 -2.27 7.32
N ALA A 196 14.63 -3.07 8.37
CA ALA A 196 13.43 -3.07 9.22
C ALA A 196 13.22 -1.72 9.94
N THR A 197 14.31 -0.99 10.20
CA THR A 197 14.34 0.29 10.91
C THR A 197 13.63 1.43 10.17
N GLU A 198 13.38 1.26 8.87
CA GLU A 198 12.66 2.22 8.04
C GLU A 198 11.15 2.28 8.35
N VAL A 199 10.63 1.25 9.02
CA VAL A 199 9.19 1.04 9.28
C VAL A 199 8.95 0.50 10.70
N SER A 200 7.68 0.29 11.05
CA SER A 200 7.32 -0.42 12.27
C SER A 200 7.86 -1.86 12.21
N HIS A 201 8.42 -2.33 13.31
CA HIS A 201 8.95 -3.69 13.39
C HIS A 201 8.93 -4.23 14.80
N ILE A 202 8.95 -5.56 14.90
CA ILE A 202 9.21 -6.25 16.15
C ILE A 202 10.51 -7.02 16.03
N ARG A 203 11.39 -6.78 17.00
CA ARG A 203 12.65 -7.48 17.17
C ARG A 203 12.45 -8.64 18.12
N PHE A 204 12.77 -9.84 17.64
CA PHE A 204 12.96 -11.03 18.46
C PHE A 204 14.46 -11.27 18.62
N ASN A 205 14.99 -10.98 19.80
CA ASN A 205 16.38 -11.30 20.12
C ASN A 205 16.51 -12.78 20.46
N TYR A 206 17.63 -13.40 20.09
CA TYR A 206 17.88 -14.82 20.38
C TYR A 206 18.14 -15.09 21.87
N ASP A 207 18.29 -14.05 22.69
CA ASP A 207 18.31 -14.13 24.16
C ASP A 207 16.91 -14.22 24.79
N GLY A 208 15.86 -14.23 23.96
CA GLY A 208 14.47 -14.32 24.42
C GLY A 208 13.83 -12.96 24.73
N SER A 209 14.49 -11.82 24.46
CA SER A 209 13.88 -10.50 24.64
C SER A 209 13.14 -10.01 23.39
N ILE A 210 11.99 -9.32 23.59
CA ILE A 210 11.20 -8.72 22.50
C ILE A 210 11.22 -7.21 22.61
N THR A 211 11.48 -6.56 21.49
CA THR A 211 11.41 -5.10 21.38
C THR A 211 10.47 -4.71 20.25
N VAL A 212 9.62 -3.72 20.49
CA VAL A 212 8.68 -3.20 19.48
C VAL A 212 9.07 -1.78 19.13
N ARG A 213 9.07 -1.44 17.84
CA ARG A 213 9.13 -0.06 17.38
C ARG A 213 7.98 0.19 16.44
N ILE A 214 7.19 1.22 16.71
CA ILE A 214 6.14 1.69 15.81
C ILE A 214 6.60 3.02 15.21
N SER A 215 6.61 3.09 13.88
CA SER A 215 7.04 4.30 13.17
C SER A 215 6.04 5.43 13.40
N GLU A 216 6.53 6.67 13.44
CA GLU A 216 5.67 7.84 13.60
C GLU A 216 4.58 7.91 12.51
N LYS A 217 4.92 7.54 11.28
CA LYS A 217 3.97 7.52 10.16
C LYS A 217 2.85 6.51 10.36
N ASP A 218 3.16 5.32 10.87
CA ASP A 218 2.14 4.30 11.13
C ASP A 218 1.28 4.67 12.35
N TYR A 219 1.87 5.32 13.37
CA TYR A 219 1.14 5.79 14.56
C TYR A 219 0.16 6.93 14.22
N ARG A 220 0.60 7.95 13.47
CA ARG A 220 -0.26 9.11 13.13
C ARG A 220 -1.47 8.73 12.27
N ASP A 221 -1.31 7.77 11.36
CA ASP A 221 -2.39 7.30 10.50
C ASP A 221 -3.31 6.30 11.20
N TYR A 222 -2.94 5.89 12.41
CA TYR A 222 -3.81 5.09 13.25
C TYR A 222 -4.95 5.96 13.79
N ARG A 223 -6.19 5.53 13.53
CA ARG A 223 -7.40 6.35 13.71
C ARG A 223 -7.70 6.67 15.17
N GLU A 224 -7.24 5.83 16.07
CA GLU A 224 -7.48 5.90 17.51
C GLU A 224 -6.15 6.26 18.19
N ARG A 225 -6.11 7.43 18.84
CA ARG A 225 -4.93 7.86 19.61
C ARG A 225 -4.90 7.11 20.94
N PHE A 226 -4.40 5.89 20.90
CA PHE A 226 -4.09 5.12 22.10
C PHE A 226 -2.76 5.55 22.69
N SER A 227 -2.59 5.28 23.98
CA SER A 227 -1.27 5.36 24.58
C SER A 227 -0.25 4.56 23.77
N PHE A 228 0.81 5.24 23.32
CA PHE A 228 1.85 4.64 22.48
C PHE A 228 2.48 3.40 23.14
N ASP A 229 2.72 3.47 24.44
CA ASP A 229 3.30 2.37 25.22
C ASP A 229 2.33 1.19 25.31
N GLN A 230 1.03 1.46 25.46
CA GLN A 230 0.00 0.41 25.45
C GLN A 230 -0.12 -0.23 24.07
N LEU A 231 0.01 0.55 22.99
CA LEU A 231 0.03 0.02 21.63
C LEU A 231 1.25 -0.87 21.39
N CYS A 232 2.44 -0.43 21.81
CA CYS A 232 3.66 -1.25 21.71
C CYS A 232 3.55 -2.55 22.52
N THR A 233 3.04 -2.45 23.75
CA THR A 233 2.82 -3.62 24.62
C THR A 233 1.83 -4.60 24.01
N SER A 234 0.67 -4.09 23.57
CA SER A 234 -0.36 -4.93 22.96
C SER A 234 0.15 -5.59 21.68
N MET A 235 0.89 -4.86 20.84
CA MET A 235 1.50 -5.39 19.63
C MET A 235 2.46 -6.55 19.94
N ALA A 236 3.32 -6.43 20.94
CA ALA A 236 4.17 -7.55 21.37
C ALA A 236 3.34 -8.75 21.83
N MET A 237 2.29 -8.52 22.62
CA MET A 237 1.41 -9.58 23.11
C MET A 237 0.67 -10.30 21.96
N VAL A 238 0.37 -9.61 20.86
CA VAL A 238 -0.15 -10.26 19.64
C VAL A 238 0.88 -11.24 19.08
N PHE A 239 2.13 -10.81 18.90
CA PHE A 239 3.16 -11.67 18.32
C PHE A 239 3.58 -12.82 19.23
N ILE A 240 3.63 -12.62 20.55
CA ILE A 240 3.87 -13.69 21.52
C ILE A 240 2.75 -14.74 21.41
N ARG A 241 1.48 -14.30 21.39
CA ARG A 241 0.33 -15.20 21.19
C ARG A 241 0.38 -15.94 19.86
N PHE A 242 0.78 -15.27 18.78
CA PHE A 242 0.94 -15.92 17.47
C PHE A 242 2.07 -16.95 17.48
N LEU A 243 3.18 -16.67 18.18
CA LEU A 243 4.25 -17.63 18.36
C LEU A 243 3.77 -18.86 19.13
N GLU A 244 3.00 -18.70 20.20
CA GLU A 244 2.39 -19.81 20.95
C GLU A 244 1.44 -20.65 20.09
N TYR A 245 0.61 -20.01 19.26
CA TYR A 245 -0.22 -20.72 18.29
C TYR A 245 0.60 -21.51 17.29
N TYR A 246 1.68 -20.92 16.78
CA TYR A 246 2.59 -21.60 15.86
C TYR A 246 3.24 -22.83 16.51
N LYS A 247 3.80 -22.68 17.71
CA LYS A 247 4.39 -23.80 18.49
C LYS A 247 3.37 -24.92 18.77
N SER A 248 2.09 -24.57 18.88
CA SER A 248 1.01 -25.53 19.13
C SER A 248 0.41 -26.15 17.86
N GLY A 249 0.95 -25.84 16.66
CA GLY A 249 0.39 -26.32 15.39
C GLY A 249 -0.99 -25.71 15.04
N LEU A 250 -1.28 -24.51 15.55
CA LEU A 250 -2.53 -23.78 15.35
C LEU A 250 -2.36 -22.60 14.40
N GLU A 251 -1.58 -22.75 13.33
CA GLU A 251 -1.24 -21.64 12.43
C GLU A 251 -2.48 -21.04 11.73
N SER A 252 -3.49 -21.86 11.47
CA SER A 252 -4.78 -21.42 10.91
C SER A 252 -5.51 -20.42 11.81
N ARG A 253 -5.30 -20.49 13.13
CA ARG A 253 -5.88 -19.57 14.10
C ARG A 253 -5.29 -18.18 13.97
N ILE A 254 -3.98 -18.07 13.69
CA ILE A 254 -3.30 -16.78 13.45
C ILE A 254 -3.97 -16.04 12.28
N ILE A 255 -4.21 -16.73 11.17
CA ILE A 255 -4.83 -16.14 9.99
C ILE A 255 -6.30 -15.80 10.23
N THR A 256 -7.01 -16.64 10.99
CA THR A 256 -8.42 -16.40 11.34
C THR A 256 -8.56 -15.17 12.22
N GLU A 257 -7.71 -15.03 13.24
CA GLU A 257 -7.72 -13.89 14.17
C GLU A 257 -7.34 -12.58 13.47
N LEU A 258 -6.34 -12.60 12.59
CA LEU A 258 -6.01 -11.45 11.74
C LEU A 258 -7.20 -11.04 10.85
N LYS A 259 -7.96 -12.00 10.32
CA LYS A 259 -9.12 -11.70 9.46
C LYS A 259 -10.35 -11.26 10.26
N SER A 260 -10.48 -11.66 11.52
CA SER A 260 -11.62 -11.29 12.36
C SER A 260 -11.54 -9.87 12.91
N ALA A 261 -10.33 -9.30 13.02
CA ALA A 261 -10.13 -7.89 13.37
C ALA A 261 -10.82 -6.98 12.33
N LYS A 262 -11.98 -6.42 12.70
CA LYS A 262 -12.83 -5.61 11.82
C LYS A 262 -12.51 -4.14 11.93
#